data_AF-A0A529SXV5-F1
#
_entry.id   AF-A0A529SXV5-F1
#
_cell.length_a   1.000
_cell.length_b   1.000
_cell.length_c   1.000
_cell.angle_alpha   90.00
_cell.angle_beta   90.00
_cell.angle_gamma   90.00
#
_symmetry.space_group_name_H-M   'P 1'
#
loop_
_entity.id
_entity.type
_entity.pdbx_description
1 polymer ?
#
loop_
_entity_poly.entity_id
_entity_poly.type
_entity_poly.pdbx_seq_one_letter_code
_entity_poly.pdbx_strand_id
1 'polypeptide(L)'
;MNLISLVSRTKLYWGLIAIFLIGVFGSPISSKGNNIFLSYGNLLDVLRQVSTTGLIATGMTAVILTGGIDLSVGSLMAICSVVCAMLLTVPGV
;
A
#
# COMPACT_ATOMS: atom_id res chain seq x y z
N MET A 1 26.88 19.54 -0.91
CA MET A 1 25.61 18.96 -1.41
C MET A 1 24.66 20.11 -1.72
N ASN A 2 24.27 20.29 -2.98
CA ASN A 2 23.36 21.38 -3.36
C ASN A 2 21.93 21.02 -2.95
N LEU A 3 21.12 22.00 -2.50
CA LEU A 3 19.73 21.77 -2.08
C LEU A 3 18.92 20.98 -3.11
N ILE A 4 19.14 21.24 -4.39
CA ILE A 4 18.48 20.54 -5.51
C ILE A 4 18.77 19.04 -5.53
N SER A 5 20.02 18.65 -5.20
CA SER A 5 20.41 17.23 -5.11
C SER A 5 19.89 16.54 -3.84
N LEU A 6 19.59 17.31 -2.80
CA LEU A 6 18.98 16.80 -1.57
C LEU A 6 17.48 16.55 -1.78
N VAL A 7 16.76 17.53 -2.35
CA VAL A 7 15.34 17.41 -2.69
C VAL A 7 15.11 16.27 -3.70
N SER A 8 16.02 16.08 -4.65
CA SER A 8 15.90 15.00 -5.63
C SER A 8 16.10 13.60 -5.04
N ARG A 9 16.79 13.47 -3.89
CA ARG A 9 16.94 12.21 -3.14
C ARG A 9 15.71 11.89 -2.30
N THR A 10 14.98 12.89 -1.83
CA THR A 10 13.81 12.71 -0.96
C THR A 10 12.46 12.83 -1.68
N LYS A 11 12.45 12.74 -3.02
CA LYS A 11 11.24 12.88 -3.87
C LYS A 11 10.09 12.00 -3.41
N LEU A 12 10.38 10.79 -2.92
CA LEU A 12 9.36 9.84 -2.47
C LEU A 12 8.55 10.38 -1.29
N TYR A 13 9.23 10.98 -0.30
CA TYR A 13 8.58 11.57 0.88
C TYR A 13 7.74 12.79 0.48
N TRP A 14 8.25 13.64 -0.40
CA TRP A 14 7.49 14.77 -0.94
C TRP A 14 6.25 14.33 -1.73
N GLY A 15 6.37 13.25 -2.50
CA GLY A 15 5.23 12.65 -3.21
C GLY A 15 4.17 12.13 -2.25
N LEU A 16 4.57 11.44 -1.19
CA LEU A 16 3.64 10.93 -0.18
C LEU A 16 2.90 12.06 0.55
N ILE A 17 3.63 13.12 0.93
CA ILE A 17 3.04 14.32 1.54
C ILE A 17 2.04 14.97 0.57
N ALA A 18 2.41 15.13 -0.70
CA ALA A 18 1.52 15.72 -1.71
C ALA A 18 0.23 14.90 -1.86
N ILE A 19 0.31 13.58 -2.00
CA ILE A 19 -0.86 12.70 -2.11
C ILE A 19 -1.73 12.80 -0.86
N PHE A 20 -1.13 12.81 0.34
CA PHE A 20 -1.88 12.94 1.58
C PHE A 20 -2.62 14.29 1.66
N LEU A 21 -1.95 15.40 1.32
CA LEU A 21 -2.58 16.72 1.31
C LEU A 21 -3.72 16.79 0.29
N ILE A 22 -3.51 16.27 -0.93
CA ILE A 22 -4.57 16.19 -1.95
C ILE A 22 -5.74 15.36 -1.43
N GLY A 23 -5.48 14.23 -0.78
CA GLY A 23 -6.51 13.39 -0.17
C GLY A 23 -7.31 14.12 0.91
N VAL A 24 -6.64 14.87 1.80
CA VAL A 24 -7.30 15.63 2.87
C VAL A 24 -8.14 16.78 2.32
N PHE A 25 -7.58 17.61 1.44
CA PHE A 25 -8.27 18.80 0.93
C PHE A 25 -9.30 18.48 -0.16
N GLY A 26 -9.07 17.42 -0.94
CA GLY A 26 -10.00 16.95 -1.97
C GLY A 26 -11.08 16.00 -1.45
N SER A 27 -11.04 15.62 -0.16
CA SER A 27 -12.00 14.66 0.38
C SER A 27 -13.41 15.24 0.48
N PRO A 28 -14.45 14.49 0.08
CA PRO A 28 -15.82 14.84 0.41
C PRO A 28 -16.06 14.80 1.93
N ILE A 29 -16.97 15.66 2.38
CA ILE A 29 -17.37 15.76 3.78
C ILE A 29 -18.63 14.92 3.98
N SER A 30 -18.62 14.06 5.00
CA SER A 30 -19.80 13.28 5.40
C SER A 30 -20.93 14.18 5.89
N SER A 31 -22.17 13.68 5.91
CA SER A 31 -23.34 14.41 6.42
C SER A 31 -23.17 14.93 7.86
N LYS A 32 -22.27 14.32 8.64
CA LYS A 32 -21.92 14.73 10.02
C LYS A 32 -20.79 15.77 10.09
N GLY A 33 -20.33 16.32 8.96
CA GLY A 33 -19.22 17.29 8.91
C GLY A 33 -17.82 16.68 8.95
N ASN A 34 -17.70 15.34 8.95
CA ASN A 34 -16.40 14.66 9.06
C ASN A 34 -15.75 14.44 7.69
N ASN A 35 -14.45 14.67 7.59
CA ASN A 35 -13.65 14.36 6.40
C ASN A 35 -13.54 12.84 6.19
N ILE A 36 -13.97 12.34 5.03
CA ILE A 36 -14.05 10.90 4.78
C ILE A 36 -12.65 10.28 4.63
N PHE A 37 -11.71 11.00 4.03
CA PHE A 37 -10.32 10.54 3.87
C PHE A 37 -9.63 10.36 5.22
N LEU A 38 -9.87 11.28 6.16
CA LEU A 38 -9.35 11.19 7.54
C LEU A 38 -10.20 10.32 8.47
N SER A 39 -11.21 9.62 7.95
CA SER A 39 -11.96 8.66 8.74
C SER A 39 -11.05 7.54 9.23
N TYR A 40 -11.22 7.12 10.49
CA TYR A 40 -10.46 6.02 11.09
C TYR A 40 -10.54 4.74 10.27
N GLY A 41 -11.72 4.42 9.72
CA GLY A 41 -11.90 3.26 8.84
C GLY A 41 -11.02 3.35 7.59
N ASN A 42 -11.07 4.49 6.89
CA ASN A 42 -10.28 4.69 5.67
C ASN A 42 -8.77 4.67 5.96
N LEU A 43 -8.31 5.33 7.02
CA LEU A 43 -6.90 5.30 7.44
C LEU A 43 -6.45 3.86 7.74
N LEU A 44 -7.26 3.08 8.47
CA LEU A 44 -6.94 1.68 8.72
C LEU A 44 -6.94 0.84 7.45
N ASP A 45 -7.88 1.04 6.53
CA ASP A 45 -7.94 0.29 5.27
C ASP A 45 -6.69 0.53 4.43
N VAL A 46 -6.25 1.80 4.33
CA VAL A 46 -4.98 2.16 3.67
C VAL A 46 -3.79 1.49 4.35
N LEU A 47 -3.70 1.55 5.69
CA LEU A 47 -2.62 0.91 6.44
C LEU A 47 -2.60 -0.61 6.24
N ARG A 48 -3.77 -1.26 6.22
CA ARG A 48 -3.90 -2.71 5.97
C ARG A 48 -3.47 -3.08 4.55
N GLN A 49 -3.87 -2.29 3.56
CA GLN A 49 -3.46 -2.51 2.16
C GLN A 49 -1.95 -2.39 2.01
N VAL A 50 -1.34 -1.34 2.57
CA VAL A 50 0.12 -1.13 2.51
C VAL A 50 0.86 -2.18 3.33
N SER A 51 0.32 -2.63 4.46
CA SER A 51 0.95 -3.68 5.30
C SER A 51 1.18 -4.98 4.53
N THR A 52 0.22 -5.40 3.71
CA THR A 52 0.36 -6.63 2.90
C THR A 52 1.51 -6.49 1.90
N THR A 53 1.57 -5.38 1.16
CA THR A 53 2.66 -5.10 0.22
C THR A 53 4.01 -4.98 0.94
N GLY A 54 4.04 -4.32 2.11
CA GLY A 54 5.24 -4.17 2.92
C GLY A 54 5.81 -5.51 3.39
N LEU A 55 4.95 -6.39 3.92
CA LEU A 55 5.35 -7.75 4.32
C LEU A 55 5.95 -8.52 3.15
N ILE A 56 5.30 -8.51 1.98
CA ILE A 56 5.82 -9.19 0.78
C ILE A 56 7.16 -8.59 0.34
N ALA A 57 7.28 -7.26 0.34
CA ALA A 57 8.51 -6.56 -0.03
C ALA A 57 9.70 -6.92 0.88
N THR A 58 9.47 -7.17 2.18
CA THR A 58 10.55 -7.64 3.06
C THR A 58 11.07 -9.02 2.64
N GLY A 59 10.19 -9.94 2.27
CA GLY A 59 10.58 -11.26 1.74
C GLY A 59 11.31 -11.16 0.40
N MET A 60 10.79 -10.36 -0.54
CA MET A 60 11.44 -10.12 -1.84
C MET A 60 12.84 -9.50 -1.69
N THR A 61 13.04 -8.64 -0.68
CA THR A 61 14.36 -8.04 -0.42
C THR A 61 15.41 -9.10 -0.09
N ALA A 62 15.07 -10.08 0.77
CA ALA A 62 15.99 -11.16 1.12
C ALA A 62 16.37 -11.98 -0.13
N VAL A 63 15.42 -12.25 -1.02
CA VAL A 63 15.70 -13.05 -2.22
C VAL A 63 16.56 -12.29 -3.24
N ILE A 64 16.29 -11.00 -3.45
CA ILE A 64 17.11 -10.14 -4.32
C ILE A 64 18.57 -10.12 -3.82
N LEU A 65 18.78 -10.04 -2.51
CA LEU A 65 20.12 -10.05 -1.92
C LEU A 65 20.88 -11.36 -2.17
N THR A 66 20.18 -12.49 -2.36
CA THR A 66 20.80 -13.78 -2.71
C THR A 66 21.13 -13.92 -4.21
N GLY A 67 20.89 -12.88 -5.02
CA GLY A 67 21.18 -12.87 -6.45
C GLY A 67 20.11 -13.54 -7.32
N GLY A 68 18.96 -13.89 -6.74
CA GLY A 68 17.81 -14.43 -7.46
C GLY A 68 16.87 -13.32 -7.95
N ILE A 69 16.32 -13.48 -9.15
CA ILE A 69 15.12 -12.76 -9.62
C ILE A 69 13.93 -13.66 -9.30
N ASP A 70 13.50 -13.67 -8.05
CA ASP A 70 12.54 -14.66 -7.61
C ASP A 70 11.09 -14.25 -7.88
N LEU A 71 10.59 -14.74 -9.00
CA LEU A 71 9.17 -14.65 -9.39
C LEU A 71 8.27 -15.56 -8.52
N SER A 72 8.81 -16.45 -7.69
CA SER A 72 8.02 -17.40 -6.89
C SER A 72 7.20 -16.72 -5.78
N VAL A 73 7.71 -15.62 -5.20
CA VAL A 73 6.95 -14.85 -4.19
C VAL A 73 5.69 -14.24 -4.81
N GLY A 74 5.78 -13.77 -6.06
CA GLY A 74 4.64 -13.25 -6.81
C GLY A 74 3.64 -14.34 -7.20
N SER A 75 4.11 -15.50 -7.67
CA SER A 75 3.22 -16.62 -8.03
C SER A 75 2.53 -17.23 -6.80
N LEU A 76 3.21 -17.33 -5.66
CA LEU A 76 2.63 -17.77 -4.40
C LEU A 76 1.55 -16.81 -3.91
N MET A 77 1.82 -15.49 -3.95
CA MET A 77 0.81 -14.47 -3.64
C MET A 77 -0.43 -14.61 -4.52
N ALA A 78 -0.25 -14.85 -5.83
CA ALA A 78 -1.35 -15.02 -6.78
C ALA A 78 -2.18 -16.28 -6.49
N ILE A 79 -1.54 -17.42 -6.21
CA ILE A 79 -2.26 -18.66 -5.86
C ILE A 79 -3.04 -18.46 -4.55
N CYS A 80 -2.41 -17.90 -3.52
CA CYS A 80 -3.07 -17.66 -2.24
C CYS A 80 -4.27 -16.70 -2.38
N SER A 81 -4.16 -15.65 -3.18
CA SER A 81 -5.26 -14.70 -3.40
C SER A 81 -6.43 -15.34 -4.15
N VAL A 82 -6.16 -16.15 -5.18
CA VAL A 82 -7.19 -16.91 -5.91
C VAL A 82 -7.89 -17.91 -4.99
N VAL A 83 -7.14 -18.69 -4.21
CA VAL A 83 -7.72 -19.65 -3.27
C VAL A 83 -8.59 -18.94 -2.23
N CYS A 84 -8.13 -17.83 -1.66
CA CYS A 84 -8.91 -17.03 -0.71
C CYS A 84 -10.19 -16.48 -1.34
N ALA A 85 -10.11 -15.94 -2.56
CA ALA A 85 -11.27 -15.45 -3.30
C ALA A 85 -12.27 -16.58 -3.59
N MET A 86 -11.80 -17.75 -4.02
CA MET A 86 -12.65 -18.92 -4.25
C MET A 86 -13.42 -19.30 -2.98
N LEU A 87 -12.73 -19.37 -1.83
CA LEU A 87 -13.35 -19.69 -0.54
C LEU A 87 -14.40 -18.65 -0.12
N LEU A 88 -14.16 -17.36 -0.37
CA LEU A 88 -15.14 -16.29 -0.09
C LEU A 88 -16.37 -16.35 -1.01
N THR A 89 -16.26 -17.00 -2.16
CA THR A 89 -17.36 -17.11 -3.14
C THR A 89 -18.13 -18.43 -3.07
N VAL A 90 -17.76 -19.36 -2.20
CA VAL A 90 -18.49 -20.62 -2.02
C VAL A 90 -19.86 -20.32 -1.38
N PRO A 91 -20.98 -20.58 -2.08
CA PRO A 91 -22.30 -20.38 -1.49
C PRO A 91 -22.56 -21.43 -0.42
N GLY A 92 -22.85 -21.02 0.82
CA GLY A 92 -23.26 -21.92 1.90
C GLY A 92 -22.22 -22.18 3.00
N VAL A 93 -21.08 -21.48 2.97
CA VAL A 93 -20.24 -21.18 4.13
C VAL A 93 -20.28 -19.69 4.43
#